data_AF-A0A3A3GFX3-F1
#
_entry.id   AF-A0A3A3GFX3-F1
#
_cell.length_a   1.000
_cell.length_b   1.000
_cell.length_c   1.000
_cell.angle_alpha   90.00
_cell.angle_beta   90.00
_cell.angle_gamma   90.00
#
_symmetry.space_group_name_H-M   'P 1'
#
loop_
_entity.id
_entity.type
_entity.pdbx_description
1 polymer ?
#
loop_
_entity_poly.entity_id
_entity_poly.type
_entity_poly.pdbx_seq_one_letter_code
_entity_poly.pdbx_strand_id
1 'polypeptide(L)'
;MEQVLSVLYGVSGCAATVLYVPQILRYHRDHSARQSISLLTWSGWIMVTLVTVLYAFFVVKSPLFASVAACNAIAQLIVLGYGLAARQRQWLGSSGQ
;
A
#
# COMPACT_ATOMS: atom_id res chain seq x y z
N MET A 1 19.00 -7.05 -21.78
CA MET A 1 18.49 -5.89 -21.00
C MET A 1 17.17 -6.22 -20.33
N GLU A 2 16.19 -6.75 -21.04
CA GLU A 2 14.86 -7.11 -20.50
C GLU A 2 14.92 -8.01 -19.24
N GLN A 3 15.69 -9.10 -19.28
CA GLN A 3 15.84 -10.01 -18.15
C GLN A 3 16.43 -9.34 -16.89
N VAL A 4 17.38 -8.42 -17.07
CA VAL A 4 17.97 -7.65 -15.97
C VAL A 4 16.92 -6.73 -15.34
N LEU A 5 16.13 -6.04 -16.17
CA LEU A 5 15.04 -5.18 -15.71
C LEU A 5 13.95 -5.98 -14.98
N SER A 6 13.59 -7.18 -15.46
CA SER A 6 12.63 -8.04 -14.79
C SER A 6 13.10 -8.49 -13.41
N VAL A 7 14.38 -8.85 -13.27
CA VAL A 7 14.97 -9.24 -11.98
C VAL A 7 15.02 -8.04 -11.03
N LEU A 8 15.49 -6.87 -11.49
CA LEU A 8 15.52 -5.65 -10.68
C LEU A 8 14.12 -5.23 -10.23
N TYR A 9 13.11 -5.38 -11.11
CA TYR A 9 11.72 -5.09 -10.75
C TYR A 9 11.18 -6.08 -9.72
N GLY A 10 11.44 -7.38 -9.91
CA GLY A 10 11.06 -8.41 -8.93
C GLY A 10 11.68 -8.16 -7.56
N VAL A 11 13.00 -7.92 -7.51
CA VAL A 11 13.74 -7.63 -6.28
C VAL A 11 13.26 -6.34 -5.61
N SER A 12 13.09 -5.26 -6.37
CA SER A 12 12.63 -3.98 -5.83
C SER A 12 11.18 -4.06 -5.32
N GLY A 13 10.32 -4.84 -5.98
CA GLY A 13 8.99 -5.16 -5.51
C GLY A 13 8.95 -5.91 -4.18
N CYS A 14 9.77 -6.95 -4.06
CA CYS A 14 9.94 -7.67 -2.81
C CYS A 14 10.50 -6.76 -1.70
N ALA A 15 11.52 -5.97 -2.01
CA ALA A 15 12.10 -5.02 -1.07
C ALA A 15 11.06 -3.98 -0.60
N ALA A 16 10.26 -3.42 -1.51
CA ALA A 16 9.18 -2.51 -1.17
C ALA A 16 8.16 -3.16 -0.23
N THR A 17 7.78 -4.42 -0.49
CA THR A 17 6.87 -5.19 0.37
C THR A 17 7.44 -5.36 1.78
N VAL A 18 8.72 -5.71 1.90
CA VAL A 18 9.41 -5.84 3.19
C VAL A 18 9.48 -4.48 3.92
N LEU A 19 9.69 -3.39 3.18
CA LEU A 19 9.74 -2.04 3.75
C LEU A 19 8.39 -1.55 4.28
N TYR A 20 7.26 -2.13 3.86
CA TYR A 20 5.98 -1.86 4.50
C TYR A 20 5.86 -2.47 5.90
N VAL A 21 6.60 -3.54 6.22
CA VAL A 21 6.53 -4.19 7.54
C VAL A 21 6.85 -3.23 8.69
N PRO A 22 7.98 -2.50 8.73
CA PRO A 22 8.25 -1.56 9.82
C PRO A 22 7.20 -0.43 9.89
N GLN A 23 6.66 0.01 8.75
CA GLN A 23 5.60 1.02 8.71
C GLN A 23 4.29 0.50 9.32
N ILE A 24 3.88 -0.71 8.96
CA ILE A 24 2.70 -1.37 9.50
C ILE A 24 2.86 -1.62 10.99
N LEU A 25 4.03 -2.07 11.44
CA LEU A 25 4.33 -2.25 12.86
C LEU A 25 4.26 -0.94 13.64
N ARG A 26 4.78 0.15 13.07
CA ARG A 26 4.69 1.49 13.66
C ARG A 26 3.22 1.91 13.80
N TYR A 27 2.43 1.78 12.75
CA TYR A 27 1.01 2.08 12.81
C TYR A 27 0.30 1.19 13.83
N HIS A 28 0.62 -0.09 13.92
CA HIS A 28 0.01 -0.97 14.90
C HIS A 28 0.30 -0.55 16.35
N ARG A 29 1.46 0.04 16.63
CA ARG A 29 1.85 0.46 17.99
C ARG A 29 1.44 1.89 18.34
N ASP A 30 1.52 2.81 17.38
CA ASP A 30 1.35 4.25 17.61
C ASP A 30 0.06 4.77 16.96
N HIS A 31 -0.89 5.20 17.79
CA HIS A 31 -2.16 5.76 17.32
C HIS A 31 -2.00 7.13 16.66
N SER A 32 -1.09 7.96 17.17
CA SER A 32 -0.85 9.31 16.64
C SER A 32 -0.30 9.22 15.21
N ALA A 33 0.57 8.24 14.95
CA ALA A 33 1.11 7.95 13.62
C ALA A 33 0.04 7.53 12.61
N ARG A 34 -1.10 6.97 13.05
CA ARG A 34 -2.24 6.62 12.15
C ARG A 34 -3.05 7.85 11.77
N GLN A 35 -3.21 8.79 12.70
CA GLN A 35 -4.01 10.00 12.48
C GLN A 35 -3.33 10.99 11.53
N SER A 36 -1.99 11.03 11.53
CA SER A 36 -1.21 11.88 10.62
C SER A 36 -1.25 11.42 9.16
N ILE A 37 -1.82 10.25 8.87
CA ILE A 37 -1.89 9.71 7.51
C ILE A 37 -2.93 10.47 6.69
N SER A 38 -2.54 11.02 5.54
CA SER A 38 -3.46 11.59 4.55
C SER A 38 -4.20 10.49 3.78
N LEU A 39 -5.50 10.29 4.04
CA LEU A 39 -6.28 9.29 3.30
C LEU A 39 -6.32 9.57 1.80
N LEU A 40 -6.43 10.84 1.41
CA LEU A 40 -6.52 11.23 0.00
C LEU A 40 -5.26 10.81 -0.76
N THR A 41 -4.09 11.06 -0.16
CA THR A 41 -2.79 10.70 -0.77
C THR A 41 -2.69 9.19 -0.93
N TRP A 42 -3.02 8.41 0.11
CA TRP A 42 -2.94 6.95 0.04
C TRP A 42 -3.96 6.35 -0.93
N SER A 43 -5.19 6.87 -0.97
CA SER A 43 -6.19 6.48 -1.97
C SER A 43 -5.72 6.76 -3.39
N GLY A 44 -5.08 7.90 -3.64
CA GLY A 44 -4.48 8.23 -4.94
C GLY A 44 -3.40 7.23 -5.36
N TRP A 45 -2.49 6.89 -4.45
CA TRP A 45 -1.44 5.88 -4.69
C TRP A 45 -2.00 4.49 -4.96
N ILE A 46 -3.06 4.09 -4.24
CA ILE A 46 -3.75 2.82 -4.48
C ILE A 46 -4.35 2.79 -5.88
N MET A 47 -5.04 3.86 -6.30
CA MET A 47 -5.63 3.94 -7.64
C MET A 47 -4.56 3.80 -8.74
N VAL A 48 -3.43 4.50 -8.63
CA VAL A 48 -2.30 4.37 -9.57
C VAL A 48 -1.76 2.94 -9.58
N THR A 49 -1.62 2.32 -8.41
CA THR A 49 -1.09 0.96 -8.29
C THR A 49 -2.07 -0.08 -8.87
N LEU A 50 -3.39 0.11 -8.69
CA LEU A 50 -4.41 -0.73 -9.32
C LEU A 50 -4.38 -0.64 -10.84
N VAL A 51 -4.25 0.57 -11.40
CA VAL A 51 -4.06 0.76 -12.85
C VAL A 51 -2.79 0.04 -13.32
N THR A 52 -1.71 0.09 -12.52
CA THR A 52 -0.46 -0.62 -12.82
C THR A 52 -0.65 -2.14 -12.83
N VAL A 53 -1.41 -2.70 -11.87
CA VAL A 53 -1.75 -4.14 -11.85
C VAL A 53 -2.53 -4.51 -13.11
N LEU A 54 -3.57 -3.74 -13.46
CA LEU A 54 -4.38 -3.98 -14.66
C LEU A 54 -3.53 -3.90 -15.92
N TYR A 55 -2.65 -2.90 -16.02
CA TYR A 55 -1.75 -2.75 -17.15
C TYR A 55 -0.77 -3.94 -17.26
N ALA A 56 -0.15 -4.35 -16.15
CA ALA A 56 0.77 -5.48 -16.12
C ALA A 56 0.08 -6.79 -16.55
N PHE A 57 -1.18 -6.98 -16.13
CA PHE A 57 -1.96 -8.18 -16.42
C PHE A 57 -2.52 -8.20 -17.84
N PHE A 58 -3.13 -7.10 -18.30
CA PHE A 58 -3.84 -7.06 -19.58
C PHE A 58 -2.95 -6.68 -20.76
N VAL A 59 -1.96 -5.81 -20.56
CA VAL A 59 -1.12 -5.28 -21.65
C VAL A 59 0.24 -5.97 -21.67
N VAL A 60 0.99 -5.92 -20.56
CA VAL A 60 2.35 -6.48 -20.51
C VAL A 60 2.32 -8.03 -20.47
N LYS A 61 1.21 -8.62 -20.02
CA LYS A 61 1.05 -10.07 -19.82
C LYS A 61 2.15 -10.69 -18.93
N SER A 62 2.70 -9.89 -18.01
CA SER A 62 3.77 -10.34 -17.10
C SER A 62 3.19 -10.69 -15.73
N PRO A 63 3.10 -11.99 -15.38
CA PRO A 63 2.56 -12.40 -14.09
C PRO A 63 3.43 -11.90 -12.93
N LEU A 64 4.76 -11.87 -13.10
CA LEU A 64 5.68 -11.33 -12.08
C LEU A 64 5.38 -9.87 -11.77
N PHE A 65 5.18 -9.04 -12.81
CA PHE A 65 4.93 -7.61 -12.62
C PHE A 65 3.56 -7.36 -11.99
N ALA A 66 2.55 -8.12 -12.42
CA ALA A 66 1.22 -8.06 -11.84
C ALA A 66 1.23 -8.46 -10.35
N SER A 67 1.92 -9.56 -9.99
CA SER A 67 2.04 -10.02 -8.61
C SER A 67 2.74 -9.01 -7.71
N VAL A 68 3.87 -8.45 -8.15
CA VAL A 68 4.61 -7.42 -7.41
C VAL A 68 3.75 -6.18 -7.17
N ALA A 69 3.09 -5.67 -8.22
CA ALA A 69 2.21 -4.51 -8.11
C ALA A 69 0.99 -4.81 -7.20
N ALA A 70 0.45 -6.02 -7.24
CA ALA A 70 -0.65 -6.44 -6.39
C ALA A 70 -0.23 -6.51 -4.91
N CYS A 71 0.95 -7.05 -4.61
CA CYS A 71 1.51 -7.04 -3.25
C CYS A 71 1.67 -5.60 -2.72
N ASN A 72 2.16 -4.69 -3.56
CA ASN A 72 2.25 -3.27 -3.21
C ASN A 72 0.86 -2.67 -2.93
N ALA A 73 -0.14 -2.96 -3.77
CA ALA A 73 -1.51 -2.48 -3.56
C ALA A 73 -2.11 -3.00 -2.24
N ILE A 74 -1.89 -4.27 -1.89
CA ILE A 74 -2.33 -4.86 -0.62
C ILE A 74 -1.69 -4.12 0.56
N ALA A 75 -0.39 -3.87 0.51
CA ALA A 75 0.31 -3.16 1.59
C ALA A 75 -0.21 -1.72 1.75
N GLN A 76 -0.45 -1.01 0.65
CA GLN A 76 -1.07 0.32 0.67
C GLN A 76 -2.50 0.29 1.24
N LEU A 77 -3.30 -0.72 0.90
CA LEU A 77 -4.65 -0.90 1.46
C LEU A 77 -4.62 -1.14 2.97
N ILE A 78 -3.64 -1.91 3.47
CA ILE A 78 -3.45 -2.09 4.92
C ILE A 78 -3.15 -0.74 5.59
N VAL A 79 -2.24 0.06 5.01
CA VAL A 79 -1.94 1.41 5.52
C VAL A 79 -3.18 2.31 5.54
N LEU A 80 -3.96 2.32 4.45
CA LEU A 80 -5.20 3.07 4.38
C LEU A 80 -6.21 2.60 5.45
N GLY A 81 -6.32 1.29 5.66
CA GLY A 81 -7.16 0.69 6.69
C GLY A 81 -6.81 1.17 8.11
N TYR A 82 -5.52 1.28 8.44
CA TYR A 82 -5.09 1.87 9.71
C TYR A 82 -5.51 3.35 9.84
N GLY A 83 -5.37 4.13 8.77
CA GLY A 83 -5.77 5.53 8.75
C GLY A 83 -7.28 5.74 8.87
N LEU A 84 -8.09 4.84 8.29
CA LEU A 84 -9.56 4.85 8.39
C LEU A 84 -10.02 4.45 9.79
N ALA A 85 -9.46 3.37 10.34
CA ALA A 85 -9.80 2.89 11.69
C ALA A 85 -9.49 3.95 12.77
N ALA A 86 -8.39 4.70 12.62
CA ALA A 86 -8.04 5.78 13.53
C ALA A 86 -9.05 6.94 13.50
N ARG A 87 -9.56 7.30 12.30
CA ARG A 87 -10.58 8.35 12.14
C ARG A 87 -11.95 7.94 12.69
N GLN A 88 -12.35 6.69 12.45
CA GLN A 88 -13.60 6.17 13.02
C GLN A 88 -13.58 6.20 14.55
N ARG A 89 -12.47 5.80 15.18
CA ARG A 89 -12.33 5.86 16.64
C ARG A 89 -12.37 7.27 17.19
N GLN A 90 -11.74 8.23 16.51
CA GLN A 90 -11.79 9.64 16.90
C GLN A 90 -13.21 10.20 16.83
N TRP A 91 -13.95 9.89 15.76
CA TRP A 91 -15.34 10.34 15.60
C TRP A 91 -16.24 9.76 16.71
N LEU A 92 -16.18 8.45 16.96
CA LEU A 92 -16.94 7.80 18.03
C LEU A 92 -16.61 8.36 19.42
N GLY A 93 -15.33 8.65 19.70
CA GLY A 93 -14.89 9.25 20.96
C GLY A 93 -15.36 10.71 21.16
N SER A 94 -15.62 11.43 20.07
CA SER A 94 -16.16 12.81 20.11
C SER A 94 -17.68 12.89 20.23
N SER A 95 -18.41 11.82 19.91
CA SER A 95 -19.87 11.77 20.01
C SER A 95 -20.40 11.30 21.37
N GLY A 96 -19.52 10.84 22.26
CA GLY A 96 -19.85 10.39 23.62
C GLY A 96 -19.48 11.37 24.74
N GLN A 97 -19.02 12.57 24.39
CA GLN A 97 -18.82 13.72 25.29
C GLN A 97 -19.86 14.79 24.95
#